data_AF-A0A6N9TXQ4-F1
#
_entry.id   AF-A0A6N9TXQ4-F1
#
_cell.length_a   1.000
_cell.length_b   1.000
_cell.length_c   1.000
_cell.angle_alpha   90.00
_cell.angle_beta   90.00
_cell.angle_gamma   90.00
#
_symmetry.space_group_name_H-M   'P 1'
#
loop_
_entity.id
_entity.type
_entity.pdbx_description
1 polymer ?
#
loop_
_entity_poly.entity_id
_entity_poly.type
_entity_poly.pdbx_seq_one_letter_code
_entity_poly.pdbx_strand_id
1 'polypeptide(L)'
;RRAAAHLDSLGRLLAVAGWPAEAVTARRIRDDLLDRAPAEAVLPRTLRLQRRVGRSRTLDRLTRGIGTLSTADARAAGVSGPAARAGGDVPARYRRWLADAVDDVRRLDDVRRLDDGALLEPTAPGPMASPAPTALLDPTAQESPRGRWDAGRPPSVALVGLLPRLLEGTELAAARLVVAGLDPDPDELGASKREFAGG
;
A
#
# COMPACT_ATOMS: atom_id res chain seq x y z
N ARG A 1 -6.86 1.68 -7.31
CA ARG A 1 -6.10 0.39 -7.17
C ARG A 1 -5.16 0.38 -5.97
N ARG A 2 -4.31 1.40 -5.77
CA ARG A 2 -3.38 1.46 -4.62
C ARG A 2 -4.07 1.45 -3.24
N ALA A 3 -5.10 2.26 -3.03
CA ALA A 3 -5.93 2.21 -1.82
C ALA A 3 -6.45 0.80 -1.50
N ALA A 4 -6.96 0.09 -2.51
CA ALA A 4 -7.46 -1.27 -2.37
C ALA A 4 -6.35 -2.24 -1.94
N ALA A 5 -5.14 -2.12 -2.50
CA ALA A 5 -4.01 -2.92 -2.09
C ALA A 5 -3.57 -2.64 -0.64
N HIS A 6 -3.52 -1.37 -0.20
CA HIS A 6 -3.22 -1.05 1.20
C HIS A 6 -4.26 -1.62 2.18
N LEU A 7 -5.54 -1.61 1.80
CA LEU A 7 -6.61 -2.22 2.57
C LEU A 7 -6.53 -3.75 2.57
N ASP A 8 -6.06 -4.36 1.49
CA ASP A 8 -5.81 -5.79 1.39
C ASP A 8 -4.66 -6.23 2.31
N SER A 9 -3.52 -5.54 2.26
CA SER A 9 -2.37 -5.75 3.16
C SER A 9 -2.80 -5.59 4.63
N LEU A 10 -3.56 -4.54 4.94
CA LEU A 10 -4.12 -4.31 6.27
C LEU A 10 -5.06 -5.46 6.70
N GLY A 11 -5.92 -5.94 5.80
CA GLY A 11 -6.83 -7.05 6.06
C GLY A 11 -6.09 -8.36 6.36
N ARG A 12 -4.99 -8.64 5.66
CA ARG A 12 -4.11 -9.79 5.96
C ARG A 12 -3.45 -9.65 7.33
N LEU A 13 -2.87 -8.48 7.65
CA LEU A 13 -2.25 -8.23 8.94
C LEU A 13 -3.24 -8.36 10.10
N LEU A 14 -4.42 -7.75 10.00
CA LEU A 14 -5.44 -7.78 11.05
C LEU A 14 -5.95 -9.21 11.30
N ALA A 15 -6.08 -10.04 10.25
CA ALA A 15 -6.42 -11.44 10.42
C ALA A 15 -5.34 -12.20 11.21
N VAL A 16 -4.05 -11.98 10.91
CA VAL A 16 -2.94 -12.60 11.65
C VAL A 16 -2.86 -12.10 13.09
N ALA A 17 -3.16 -10.82 13.33
CA ALA A 17 -3.18 -10.22 14.66
C ALA A 17 -4.37 -10.66 15.54
N GLY A 18 -5.34 -11.42 14.99
CA GLY A 18 -6.53 -11.85 15.71
C GLY A 18 -7.66 -10.82 15.75
N TRP A 19 -7.73 -9.93 14.75
CA TRP A 19 -8.75 -8.87 14.60
C TRP A 19 -9.66 -9.14 13.38
N PRO A 20 -10.45 -10.23 13.39
CA PRO A 20 -11.19 -10.68 12.20
C PRO A 20 -12.29 -9.71 11.74
N ALA A 21 -12.94 -8.99 12.67
CA ALA A 21 -14.01 -8.05 12.32
C ALA A 21 -13.48 -6.84 11.53
N GLU A 22 -12.36 -6.27 11.97
CA GLU A 22 -11.67 -5.18 11.28
C GLU A 22 -11.03 -5.67 9.97
N ALA A 23 -10.52 -6.91 9.92
CA ALA A 23 -10.03 -7.51 8.68
C ALA A 23 -11.14 -7.63 7.62
N VAL A 24 -12.34 -8.09 8.01
CA VAL A 24 -13.52 -8.14 7.13
C VAL A 24 -13.92 -6.72 6.69
N THR A 25 -13.89 -5.76 7.61
CA THR A 25 -14.19 -4.36 7.28
C THR A 25 -13.23 -3.81 6.23
N ALA A 26 -11.93 -4.06 6.37
CA ALA A 26 -10.92 -3.65 5.40
C ALA A 26 -11.18 -4.27 4.01
N ARG A 27 -11.51 -5.57 3.95
CA ARG A 27 -11.84 -6.29 2.71
C ARG A 27 -13.10 -5.74 2.03
N ARG A 28 -14.15 -5.44 2.79
CA ARG A 28 -15.37 -4.82 2.22
C ARG A 28 -15.09 -3.46 1.58
N ILE A 29 -14.30 -2.61 2.26
CA ILE A 29 -13.89 -1.31 1.71
C ILE A 29 -13.03 -1.50 0.45
N ARG A 30 -12.12 -2.50 0.45
CA ARG A 30 -11.34 -2.88 -0.73
C ARG A 30 -12.25 -3.30 -1.89
N ASP A 31 -13.24 -4.14 -1.63
CA ASP A 31 -14.14 -4.66 -2.64
C ASP A 31 -14.98 -3.52 -3.24
N ASP A 32 -15.53 -2.63 -2.41
CA ASP A 32 -16.20 -1.41 -2.86
C ASP A 32 -15.29 -0.57 -3.80
N LEU A 33 -13.99 -0.44 -3.47
CA LEU A 33 -13.03 0.29 -4.32
C LEU A 33 -12.70 -0.43 -5.63
N LEU A 34 -12.69 -1.76 -5.65
CA LEU A 34 -12.48 -2.56 -6.85
C LEU A 34 -13.70 -2.49 -7.77
N ASP A 35 -14.89 -2.43 -7.17
CA ASP A 35 -16.19 -2.25 -7.85
C ASP A 35 -16.44 -0.78 -8.24
N ARG A 36 -15.45 0.10 -8.05
CA ARG A 36 -15.48 1.53 -8.40
C ARG A 36 -16.60 2.29 -7.69
N ALA A 37 -16.94 1.92 -6.46
CA ALA A 37 -17.81 2.72 -5.61
C ALA A 37 -17.25 4.13 -5.45
N PRO A 38 -18.12 5.15 -5.38
CA PRO A 38 -17.69 6.53 -5.38
C PRO A 38 -17.02 6.91 -4.05
N ALA A 39 -16.08 7.86 -4.09
CA ALA A 39 -15.24 8.20 -2.94
C ALA A 39 -16.07 8.69 -1.73
N GLU A 40 -17.19 9.38 -1.96
CA GLU A 40 -18.12 9.80 -0.90
C GLU A 40 -18.73 8.64 -0.11
N ALA A 41 -18.88 7.46 -0.72
CA ALA A 41 -19.38 6.27 -0.06
C ALA A 41 -18.28 5.54 0.74
N VAL A 42 -17.05 5.57 0.21
CA VAL A 42 -15.91 4.81 0.75
C VAL A 42 -15.17 5.57 1.85
N LEU A 43 -14.90 6.87 1.64
CA LEU A 43 -14.05 7.69 2.51
C LEU A 43 -14.48 7.70 3.98
N PRO A 44 -15.78 7.87 4.33
CA PRO A 44 -16.20 7.84 5.74
C PRO A 44 -15.91 6.51 6.43
N ARG A 45 -16.02 5.39 5.69
CA ARG A 45 -15.75 4.04 6.19
C ARG A 45 -14.24 3.85 6.39
N THR A 46 -13.42 4.29 5.43
CA THR A 46 -11.95 4.25 5.54
C THR A 46 -11.46 5.08 6.72
N LEU A 47 -11.97 6.30 6.92
CA LEU A 47 -11.64 7.15 8.06
C LEU A 47 -12.08 6.55 9.41
N ARG A 48 -13.22 5.84 9.43
CA ARG A 48 -13.68 5.14 10.63
C ARG A 48 -12.74 3.97 10.96
N LEU A 49 -12.34 3.19 9.95
CA LEU A 49 -11.38 2.10 10.10
C LEU A 49 -10.02 2.63 10.59
N GLN A 50 -9.50 3.69 9.96
CA GLN A 50 -8.25 4.36 10.38
C GLN A 50 -8.31 4.78 11.84
N ARG A 51 -9.39 5.43 12.28
CA ARG A 51 -9.54 5.85 13.68
C ARG A 51 -9.61 4.65 14.62
N ARG A 52 -10.38 3.62 14.28
CA ARG A 52 -10.56 2.43 15.13
C ARG A 52 -9.26 1.64 15.29
N VAL A 53 -8.61 1.31 14.17
CA VAL A 53 -7.38 0.52 14.15
C VAL A 53 -6.18 1.36 14.58
N GLY A 54 -6.01 2.55 14.00
CA GLY A 54 -4.86 3.42 14.24
C GLY A 54 -4.74 3.94 15.68
N ARG A 55 -5.87 4.09 16.40
CA ARG A 55 -5.90 4.51 17.81
C ARG A 55 -6.04 3.35 18.80
N SER A 56 -6.03 2.10 18.33
CA SER A 56 -6.13 0.92 19.19
C SER A 56 -4.87 0.76 20.03
N ARG A 57 -4.98 0.96 21.35
CA ARG A 57 -3.88 0.72 22.29
C ARG A 57 -3.55 -0.76 22.42
N THR A 58 -4.54 -1.64 22.31
CA THR A 58 -4.32 -3.08 22.42
C THR A 58 -3.51 -3.60 21.23
N LEU A 59 -3.92 -3.26 20.01
CA LEU A 59 -3.18 -3.67 18.81
C LEU A 59 -1.76 -3.11 18.82
N ASP A 60 -1.62 -1.82 19.16
CA ASP A 60 -0.31 -1.19 19.31
C ASP A 60 0.58 -1.95 20.32
N ARG A 61 0.09 -2.21 21.54
CA ARG A 61 0.88 -2.95 22.55
C ARG A 61 1.27 -4.35 22.11
N LEU A 62 0.37 -5.08 21.44
CA LEU A 62 0.63 -6.46 20.98
C LEU A 62 1.63 -6.53 19.82
N THR A 63 1.82 -5.44 19.08
CA THR A 63 2.63 -5.45 17.84
C THR A 63 3.84 -4.52 17.89
N ARG A 64 3.94 -3.68 18.93
CA ARG A 64 5.05 -2.74 19.15
C ARG A 64 6.38 -3.48 19.30
N GLY A 65 7.40 -2.95 18.64
CA GLY A 65 8.76 -3.50 18.62
C GLY A 65 8.93 -4.70 17.69
N ILE A 66 7.87 -5.24 17.09
CA ILE A 66 7.96 -6.41 16.21
C ILE A 66 8.43 -5.99 14.81
N GLY A 67 9.50 -6.64 14.33
CA GLY A 67 10.04 -6.46 12.98
C GLY A 67 10.44 -5.02 12.69
N THR A 68 11.28 -4.43 13.54
CA THR A 68 11.79 -3.07 13.35
C THR A 68 12.63 -2.98 12.08
N LEU A 69 12.26 -2.05 11.20
CA LEU A 69 12.99 -1.76 9.97
C LEU A 69 13.14 -0.24 9.84
N SER A 70 14.34 0.27 10.06
CA SER A 70 14.62 1.69 9.88
C SER A 70 14.48 2.07 8.39
N THR A 71 14.12 3.33 8.11
CA THR A 71 14.10 3.81 6.72
C THR A 71 15.50 3.75 6.08
N ALA A 72 16.57 3.93 6.86
CA ALA A 72 17.94 3.83 6.36
C ALA A 72 18.27 2.39 5.93
N ASP A 73 17.95 1.40 6.77
CA ASP A 73 18.15 -0.03 6.50
C ASP A 73 17.31 -0.48 5.30
N ALA A 74 16.06 -0.03 5.23
CA ALA A 74 15.19 -0.30 4.08
C ALA A 74 15.81 0.21 2.77
N ARG A 75 16.26 1.48 2.74
CA ARG A 75 16.92 2.05 1.56
C ARG A 75 18.22 1.33 1.21
N ALA A 76 19.04 0.99 2.21
CA ALA A 76 20.29 0.26 1.99
C ALA A 76 20.04 -1.12 1.36
N ALA A 77 18.90 -1.74 1.66
CA ALA A 77 18.46 -3.00 1.06
C ALA A 77 17.66 -2.85 -0.25
N GLY A 78 17.52 -1.63 -0.79
CA GLY A 78 16.74 -1.37 -2.01
C GLY A 78 15.22 -1.41 -1.81
N VAL A 79 14.74 -1.50 -0.57
CA VAL A 79 13.29 -1.46 -0.27
C VAL A 79 12.78 -0.03 -0.39
N SER A 80 11.68 0.12 -1.12
CA SER A 80 10.95 1.39 -1.26
C SER A 80 9.50 1.24 -0.80
N GLY A 81 8.64 2.24 -1.05
CA GLY A 81 7.22 2.14 -0.74
C GLY A 81 6.85 2.29 0.73
N PRO A 82 5.66 1.79 1.13
CA PRO A 82 5.13 2.01 2.48
C PRO A 82 6.02 1.43 3.58
N ALA A 83 6.65 0.28 3.35
CA ALA A 83 7.54 -0.35 4.34
C ALA A 83 8.75 0.54 4.65
N ALA A 84 9.41 1.08 3.61
CA ALA A 84 10.52 2.03 3.78
C ALA A 84 10.07 3.35 4.40
N ARG A 85 8.94 3.92 3.93
CA ARG A 85 8.39 5.18 4.46
C ARG A 85 7.93 5.09 5.91
N ALA A 86 7.48 3.91 6.35
CA ALA A 86 7.06 3.70 7.73
C ALA A 86 8.24 3.78 8.71
N GLY A 87 9.41 3.23 8.33
CA GLY A 87 10.65 3.38 9.08
C GLY A 87 10.59 2.89 10.53
N GLY A 88 9.85 1.81 10.79
CA GLY A 88 9.62 1.32 12.14
C GLY A 88 9.15 -0.13 12.21
N ASP A 89 8.37 -0.44 13.23
CA ASP A 89 7.80 -1.74 13.53
C ASP A 89 6.45 -1.97 12.81
N VAL A 90 5.77 -3.08 13.14
CA VAL A 90 4.43 -3.39 12.61
C VAL A 90 3.43 -2.24 12.80
N PRO A 91 3.33 -1.58 13.99
CA PRO A 91 2.55 -0.35 14.16
C PRO A 91 2.84 0.77 13.19
N ALA A 92 4.12 1.08 12.97
CA ALA A 92 4.48 2.12 12.01
C ALA A 92 3.96 1.77 10.60
N ARG A 93 4.08 0.49 10.19
CA ARG A 93 3.67 0.02 8.86
C ARG A 93 2.17 0.04 8.65
N TYR A 94 1.37 -0.51 9.56
CA TYR A 94 -0.09 -0.50 9.35
C TYR A 94 -0.68 0.91 9.44
N ARG A 95 -0.10 1.80 10.26
CA ARG A 95 -0.51 3.21 10.32
C ARG A 95 -0.18 3.93 9.01
N ARG A 96 0.96 3.59 8.38
CA ARG A 96 1.31 4.10 7.06
C ARG A 96 0.31 3.64 5.99
N TRP A 97 -0.06 2.36 5.95
CA TRP A 97 -1.07 1.87 5.00
C TRP A 97 -2.43 2.54 5.19
N LEU A 98 -2.85 2.75 6.44
CA LEU A 98 -4.10 3.46 6.73
C LEU A 98 -4.06 4.92 6.26
N ALA A 99 -2.94 5.63 6.46
CA ALA A 99 -2.76 6.98 5.97
C ALA A 99 -2.77 7.02 4.43
N ASP A 100 -1.99 6.14 3.79
CA ASP A 100 -1.91 6.05 2.33
C ASP A 100 -3.27 5.71 1.70
N ALA A 101 -4.03 4.80 2.29
CA ALA A 101 -5.37 4.46 1.82
C ALA A 101 -6.34 5.65 1.90
N VAL A 102 -6.27 6.46 2.97
CA VAL A 102 -7.12 7.66 3.09
C VAL A 102 -6.74 8.71 2.07
N ASP A 103 -5.45 8.97 1.89
CA ASP A 103 -4.96 9.97 0.95
C ASP A 103 -5.26 9.56 -0.50
N ASP A 104 -5.12 8.28 -0.85
CA ASP A 104 -5.49 7.76 -2.16
C ASP A 104 -6.99 7.88 -2.43
N VAL A 105 -7.86 7.62 -1.45
CA VAL A 105 -9.31 7.78 -1.61
C VAL A 105 -9.69 9.25 -1.81
N ARG A 106 -9.02 10.18 -1.12
CA ARG A 106 -9.22 11.63 -1.33
C ARG A 106 -8.80 12.06 -2.72
N ARG A 107 -7.65 11.59 -3.22
CA ARG A 107 -7.20 11.91 -4.58
C ARG A 107 -8.18 11.42 -5.66
N LEU A 108 -8.79 10.25 -5.47
CA LEU A 108 -9.81 9.75 -6.40
C LEU A 108 -11.02 10.69 -6.50
N ASP A 109 -11.42 11.27 -5.37
CA ASP A 109 -12.50 12.25 -5.28
C ASP A 109 -12.14 13.56 -5.99
N ASP A 110 -10.91 14.04 -5.76
CA ASP A 110 -10.41 15.28 -6.39
C ASP A 110 -10.31 15.15 -7.91
N VAL A 111 -9.76 14.04 -8.42
CA VAL A 111 -9.69 13.78 -9.87
C VAL A 111 -11.08 13.77 -10.49
N ARG A 112 -12.05 13.11 -9.85
CA ARG A 112 -13.43 13.09 -10.35
C ARG A 112 -14.06 14.48 -10.39
N ARG A 113 -13.84 15.31 -9.37
CA ARG A 113 -14.34 16.71 -9.36
C ARG A 113 -13.73 17.55 -10.49
N LEU A 114 -12.46 17.34 -10.80
CA LEU A 114 -11.80 18.01 -11.93
C LEU A 114 -12.42 17.58 -13.26
N ASP A 115 -12.69 16.29 -13.44
CA ASP A 115 -13.35 15.75 -14.63
C ASP A 115 -14.80 16.30 -14.76
N ASP A 116 -15.56 16.32 -13.66
CA ASP A 116 -16.95 16.84 -13.63
C ASP A 116 -17.01 18.36 -13.90
N GLY A 117 -16.00 19.12 -13.46
CA GLY A 117 -15.89 20.56 -13.69
C GLY A 117 -15.48 20.94 -15.12
N ALA A 118 -14.72 20.08 -15.81
CA ALA A 118 -14.32 20.28 -17.20
C ALA A 118 -15.49 20.12 -18.20
N LEU A 119 -16.53 19.37 -17.83
CA LEU A 119 -17.73 19.17 -18.65
C LEU A 119 -18.70 20.36 -18.64
N LEU A 120 -18.39 21.44 -17.92
CA LEU A 120 -19.23 22.65 -17.83
C LEU A 120 -18.71 23.85 -18.64
N GLU A 121 -17.63 23.70 -19.44
CA GLU A 121 -17.23 24.74 -20.41
C GLU A 121 -17.72 24.41 -21.83
N PRO A 122 -18.52 25.27 -22.48
CA PRO A 122 -18.75 25.19 -23.92
C PRO A 122 -17.61 25.94 -24.63
N THR A 123 -16.49 25.28 -24.89
CA THR A 123 -15.38 25.88 -25.68
C THR A 123 -15.52 25.57 -27.17
N ALA A 124 -15.65 26.64 -27.96
CA ALA A 124 -15.68 26.66 -29.42
C ALA A 124 -14.40 26.09 -30.07
N PRO A 125 -14.45 25.63 -31.34
CA PRO A 125 -13.29 25.02 -31.97
C PRO A 125 -12.30 26.06 -32.53
N GLY A 126 -11.03 25.95 -32.13
CA GLY A 126 -9.88 26.66 -32.71
C GLY A 126 -8.66 25.72 -32.84
N PRO A 127 -7.75 25.91 -33.81
CA PRO A 127 -7.10 24.79 -34.50
C PRO A 127 -5.75 24.34 -33.91
N MET A 128 -5.50 23.04 -34.08
CA MET A 128 -4.21 22.32 -34.16
C MET A 128 -3.18 22.62 -33.07
N ALA A 129 -3.30 21.90 -31.95
CA ALA A 129 -2.22 21.74 -30.97
C ALA A 129 -1.07 20.92 -31.55
N SER A 130 0.11 21.53 -31.53
CA SER A 130 1.43 20.88 -31.64
C SER A 130 1.55 19.72 -30.62
N PRO A 131 2.18 18.58 -30.94
CA PRO A 131 2.38 17.51 -29.95
C PRO A 131 3.41 17.99 -28.92
N ALA A 132 2.92 18.47 -27.77
CA ALA A 132 3.75 18.73 -26.61
C ALA A 132 4.48 17.43 -26.21
N PRO A 133 5.76 17.52 -25.80
CA PRO A 133 6.60 16.37 -25.54
C PRO A 133 6.05 15.62 -24.33
N THR A 134 5.96 14.29 -24.46
CA THR A 134 5.91 13.30 -23.37
C THR A 134 5.39 13.88 -22.06
N ALA A 135 4.08 14.05 -21.97
CA ALA A 135 3.42 14.39 -20.72
C ALA A 135 3.86 13.37 -19.67
N LEU A 136 4.74 13.86 -18.80
CA LEU A 136 5.00 13.43 -17.43
C LEU A 136 4.33 12.09 -17.12
N LEU A 137 5.07 11.00 -17.26
CA LEU A 137 4.69 9.74 -16.62
C LEU A 137 4.45 10.08 -15.15
N ASP A 138 3.20 10.00 -14.71
CA ASP A 138 2.84 10.20 -13.31
C ASP A 138 3.81 9.33 -12.48
N PRO A 139 4.67 9.91 -11.62
CA PRO A 139 5.63 9.13 -10.85
C PRO A 139 4.93 8.17 -9.88
N THR A 140 3.62 8.34 -9.65
CA THR A 140 2.80 7.36 -8.95
C THR A 140 2.43 6.17 -9.84
N ALA A 141 2.30 6.31 -11.17
CA ALA A 141 1.99 5.20 -12.06
C ALA A 141 3.10 4.11 -12.09
N GLN A 142 4.35 4.45 -11.74
CA GLN A 142 5.47 3.51 -11.57
C GLN A 142 5.69 3.03 -10.13
N GLU A 143 4.85 3.44 -9.18
CA GLU A 143 4.93 3.01 -7.79
C GLU A 143 3.87 1.91 -7.53
N SER A 144 4.34 0.66 -7.43
CA SER A 144 3.55 -0.46 -6.91
C SER A 144 3.08 -0.14 -5.49
N PRO A 145 1.95 -0.71 -5.02
CA PRO A 145 1.51 -0.57 -3.63
C PRO A 145 2.57 -0.95 -2.58
N ARG A 146 3.61 -1.70 -2.97
CA ARG A 146 4.72 -2.13 -2.10
C ARG A 146 6.02 -1.35 -2.31
N GLY A 147 6.04 -0.44 -3.28
CA GLY A 147 7.18 0.41 -3.57
C GLY A 147 7.36 0.70 -5.05
N ARG A 148 8.34 1.55 -5.35
CA ARG A 148 8.75 1.83 -6.71
C ARG A 148 9.25 0.54 -7.36
N TRP A 149 8.79 0.29 -8.58
CA TRP A 149 9.39 -0.72 -9.43
C TRP A 149 10.80 -0.25 -9.81
N ASP A 150 11.84 -0.94 -9.32
CA ASP A 150 13.19 -0.75 -9.85
C ASP A 150 13.39 -1.71 -11.03
N ALA A 151 14.13 -1.28 -12.06
CA ALA A 151 14.26 -2.01 -13.31
C ALA A 151 15.01 -3.36 -13.20
N GLY A 152 15.53 -3.73 -12.01
CA GLY A 152 16.24 -4.99 -11.78
C GLY A 152 15.68 -5.87 -10.65
N ARG A 153 14.81 -5.36 -9.77
CA ARG A 153 14.18 -6.09 -8.66
C ARG A 153 12.77 -5.57 -8.35
N PRO A 154 11.74 -6.44 -8.38
CA PRO A 154 10.43 -6.12 -7.84
C PRO A 154 10.53 -5.75 -6.35
N PRO A 155 9.68 -4.83 -5.84
CA PRO A 155 9.76 -4.35 -4.46
C PRO A 155 9.60 -5.49 -3.43
N SER A 156 8.81 -6.52 -3.72
CA SER A 156 8.66 -7.68 -2.82
C SER A 156 9.90 -8.56 -2.73
N VAL A 157 10.74 -8.61 -3.77
CA VAL A 157 12.00 -9.37 -3.75
C VAL A 157 13.00 -8.73 -2.79
N ALA A 158 13.13 -7.40 -2.81
CA ALA A 158 13.96 -6.67 -1.85
C ALA A 158 13.47 -6.85 -0.40
N LEU A 159 12.15 -6.84 -0.19
CA LEU A 159 11.54 -7.10 1.12
C LEU A 159 11.83 -8.52 1.64
N VAL A 160 11.72 -9.54 0.78
CA VAL A 160 12.01 -10.93 1.15
C VAL A 160 13.49 -11.13 1.52
N GLY A 161 14.40 -10.42 0.87
CA GLY A 161 15.83 -10.44 1.22
C GLY A 161 16.13 -9.99 2.65
N LEU A 162 15.26 -9.19 3.27
CA LEU A 162 15.40 -8.76 4.67
C LEU A 162 14.81 -9.73 5.69
N LEU A 163 13.96 -10.67 5.27
CA LEU A 163 13.24 -11.56 6.18
C LEU A 163 14.16 -12.40 7.06
N PRO A 164 15.25 -13.04 6.56
CA PRO A 164 16.13 -13.83 7.43
C PRO A 164 16.62 -13.05 8.66
N ARG A 165 17.09 -11.81 8.45
CA ARG A 165 17.55 -10.93 9.53
C ARG A 165 16.42 -10.50 10.47
N LEU A 166 15.23 -10.24 9.94
CA LEU A 166 14.09 -9.76 10.73
C LEU A 166 13.38 -10.88 11.51
N LEU A 167 13.58 -12.13 11.11
CA LEU A 167 12.90 -13.29 11.68
C LEU A 167 13.80 -14.08 12.64
N GLU A 168 15.12 -13.92 12.55
CA GLU A 168 16.07 -14.58 13.45
C GLU A 168 15.75 -14.25 14.93
N GLY A 169 15.65 -15.29 15.76
CA GLY A 169 15.32 -15.16 17.18
C GLY A 169 13.88 -14.76 17.47
N THR A 170 12.99 -14.67 16.47
CA THR A 170 11.57 -14.36 16.67
C THR A 170 10.74 -15.62 16.83
N GLU A 171 9.77 -15.57 17.76
CA GLU A 171 8.73 -16.60 17.86
C GLU A 171 7.86 -16.64 16.61
N LEU A 172 7.30 -17.82 16.29
CA LEU A 172 6.48 -18.00 15.07
C LEU A 172 5.32 -16.99 14.96
N ALA A 173 4.68 -16.65 16.07
CA ALA A 173 3.61 -15.64 16.07
C ALA A 173 4.13 -14.24 15.68
N ALA A 174 5.29 -13.85 16.20
CA ALA A 174 5.94 -12.59 15.83
C ALA A 174 6.41 -12.62 14.38
N ALA A 175 7.02 -13.72 13.92
CA ALA A 175 7.42 -13.91 12.53
C ALA A 175 6.27 -13.70 11.55
N ARG A 176 5.09 -14.27 11.85
CA ARG A 176 3.88 -14.07 11.04
C ARG A 176 3.44 -12.60 10.98
N LEU A 177 3.56 -11.86 12.09
CA LEU A 177 3.27 -10.43 12.13
C LEU A 177 4.29 -9.61 11.35
N VAL A 178 5.58 -9.98 11.36
CA VAL A 178 6.62 -9.36 10.52
C VAL A 178 6.27 -9.52 9.05
N VAL A 179 6.04 -10.76 8.60
CA VAL A 179 5.70 -11.06 7.20
C VAL A 179 4.41 -10.35 6.78
N ALA A 180 3.35 -10.45 7.59
CA ALA A 180 2.08 -9.80 7.27
C ALA A 180 2.17 -8.27 7.31
N GLY A 181 3.09 -7.70 8.10
CA GLY A 181 3.34 -6.26 8.16
C GLY A 181 4.24 -5.73 7.03
N LEU A 182 4.97 -6.59 6.33
CA LEU A 182 5.73 -6.24 5.12
C LEU A 182 4.93 -6.54 3.85
N ASP A 183 4.02 -7.51 3.92
CA ASP A 183 3.10 -7.94 2.85
C ASP A 183 3.79 -8.19 1.49
N PRO A 184 4.83 -9.03 1.41
CA PRO A 184 5.46 -9.36 0.15
C PRO A 184 4.46 -10.02 -0.81
N ASP A 185 4.45 -9.58 -2.06
CA ASP A 185 3.55 -10.10 -3.09
C ASP A 185 4.06 -11.46 -3.63
N PRO A 186 3.33 -12.57 -3.42
CA PRO A 186 3.76 -13.87 -3.91
C PRO A 186 3.86 -13.94 -5.44
N ASP A 187 3.09 -13.14 -6.18
CA ASP A 187 3.13 -13.13 -7.63
C ASP A 187 4.42 -12.48 -8.15
N GLU A 188 4.87 -11.39 -7.51
CA GLU A 188 6.18 -10.76 -7.79
C GLU A 188 7.34 -11.74 -7.52
N LEU A 189 7.24 -12.55 -6.46
CA LEU A 189 8.26 -13.55 -6.11
C LEU A 189 8.26 -14.73 -7.10
N GLY A 190 7.07 -15.17 -7.53
CA GLY A 190 6.91 -16.22 -8.52
C GLY A 190 7.43 -15.82 -9.89
N ALA A 191 7.21 -14.57 -10.31
CA ALA A 191 7.75 -14.03 -11.56
C ALA A 191 9.29 -14.01 -11.54
N SER A 192 9.89 -13.48 -10.48
CA SER A 192 11.36 -13.46 -10.33
C SER A 192 11.96 -14.87 -10.35
N LYS A 193 11.35 -15.84 -9.65
CA LYS A 193 11.82 -17.23 -9.67
C LYS A 193 11.82 -17.85 -11.07
N ARG A 194 10.87 -17.49 -11.94
CA ARG A 194 10.81 -17.98 -13.33
C ARG A 194 11.87 -17.34 -14.21
N GLU A 195 12.13 -16.04 -14.05
CA GLU A 195 13.22 -15.34 -14.75
C GLU A 195 14.58 -15.98 -14.41
N PHE A 196 14.81 -16.33 -13.15
CA PHE A 196 16.04 -17.03 -12.72
C PHE A 196 16.14 -18.49 -13.20
N ALA A 197 15.04 -19.16 -13.54
CA ALA A 197 15.05 -20.55 -14.00
C ALA A 197 15.07 -20.70 -15.53
N GLY A 198 14.84 -19.61 -16.26
CA GLY A 198 14.78 -19.56 -17.72
C GLY A 198 16.01 -18.95 -18.41
N GLY A 199 17.05 -18.60 -17.65
CA GLY A 199 18.36 -18.15 -18.15
C GLY A 199 19.44 -19.18 -17.82
#